data_AF-A0A7D9IUV5-F1
#
_entry.id   AF-A0A7D9IUV5-F1
#
_cell.length_a   1.000
_cell.length_b   1.000
_cell.length_c   1.000
_cell.angle_alpha   90.00
_cell.angle_beta   90.00
_cell.angle_gamma   90.00
#
_symmetry.space_group_name_H-M   'P 1'
#
loop_
_entity.id
_entity.type
_entity.pdbx_description
1 polymer ?
#
loop_
_entity_poly.entity_id
_entity_poly.type
_entity_poly.pdbx_seq_one_letter_code
_entity_poly.pdbx_strand_id
1 'polypeptide(L)'
;KNFFEQFIINYCNEKLQQIFIELTLKSEQDEYVREGIEWTHIEYFNNSVICDLIEKSNVGIIAMVDEECLRPGQASDITLLEKLNAKYLHHPHYDSESGTNPKKPNLKIGQGHFVLRHYAGDVTYSVNGFLDKNNDPLFRDLSQAMFQCEHPLLQQLFPEGNPQTPSRKRPSTAATKFKVSVAQLMKNLRLKNPNYVRCIKPNESKSAKIFDERSVRHQVRYLGLLENVRVRRAGYCYRQEYAVALERYKSLCPKTWPKWDRDPKQGLGEILKFLKIKTSEYDYGRTKLFIRNPQTLFALEDRREEKLEDLAVIIQKRYKGFRERRKFLKMKDSQILLSKTFRGYKAKKDYQTQRNAAIMIASFVRGWRVRKEYQRFFRSHATAVIQRCWLSYLVSRFLKKLSKNLPSESPLDRSWPSSLQRFRIANQLVKDLYHLHRCRKYRLNLTPEKVKAMKEKAKASDMFKGKKSLYPESVPVPFKGEYVKLSNNKKWKKTTNNAPVIWADWVCKINRKNGKTVNRVLVVTADSLLLINPKNVQIKYKIPFAEIHRISVSPYCDQLVMFHVKKVYRS
;
A
#
# COMPACT_ATOMS: atom_id res chain seq x y z
N LYS A 1 -54.67 33.25 39.90
CA LYS A 1 -55.90 33.52 40.69
C LYS A 1 -56.84 32.36 40.43
N ASN A 2 -57.44 31.78 41.47
CA ASN A 2 -58.29 30.59 41.33
C ASN A 2 -59.76 30.99 41.48
N PHE A 3 -60.58 30.62 40.50
CA PHE A 3 -62.01 30.89 40.45
C PHE A 3 -62.79 29.57 40.34
N PHE A 4 -64.08 29.65 39.98
CA PHE A 4 -64.98 28.50 39.84
C PHE A 4 -64.41 27.37 38.96
N GLU A 5 -63.77 27.70 37.83
CA GLU A 5 -63.18 26.70 36.94
C GLU A 5 -62.09 25.89 37.63
N GLN A 6 -61.21 26.57 38.37
CA GLN A 6 -60.14 25.92 39.09
C GLN A 6 -60.68 25.05 40.23
N PHE A 7 -61.78 25.47 40.86
CA PHE A 7 -62.47 24.70 41.89
C PHE A 7 -63.00 23.37 41.31
N ILE A 8 -63.67 23.39 40.14
CA ILE A 8 -64.15 22.17 39.47
C ILE A 8 -63.00 21.27 39.00
N ILE A 9 -61.93 21.86 38.44
CA ILE A 9 -60.72 21.11 38.04
C ILE A 9 -60.10 20.38 39.24
N ASN A 10 -59.93 21.09 40.36
CA ASN A 10 -59.34 20.53 41.56
C ASN A 10 -60.24 19.48 42.21
N TYR A 11 -61.56 19.67 42.19
CA TYR A 11 -62.54 18.65 42.60
C TYR A 11 -62.40 17.36 41.78
N CYS A 12 -62.33 17.46 40.45
CA CYS A 12 -62.14 16.28 39.59
C CYS A 12 -60.82 15.55 39.91
N ASN A 13 -59.74 16.31 40.12
CA ASN A 13 -58.44 15.76 40.53
C ASN A 13 -58.52 15.06 41.90
N GLU A 14 -59.26 15.62 42.87
CA GLU A 14 -59.50 15.01 44.17
C GLU A 14 -60.20 13.65 44.03
N LYS A 15 -61.24 13.57 43.18
CA LYS A 15 -61.96 12.31 42.89
C LYS A 15 -61.10 11.27 42.20
N LEU A 16 -60.28 11.68 41.22
CA LEU A 16 -59.34 10.79 40.55
C LEU A 16 -58.29 10.24 41.52
N GLN A 17 -57.77 11.09 42.41
CA GLN A 17 -56.80 10.68 43.42
C GLN A 17 -57.44 9.74 44.46
N GLN A 18 -58.69 9.97 44.84
CA GLN A 18 -59.43 9.08 45.75
C GLN A 18 -59.51 7.66 45.16
N ILE A 19 -59.93 7.52 43.90
CA ILE A 19 -60.00 6.21 43.23
C ILE A 19 -58.63 5.57 43.10
N PHE A 20 -57.60 6.35 42.75
CA PHE A 20 -56.24 5.85 42.65
C PHE A 20 -55.79 5.20 43.96
N ILE A 21 -56.00 5.90 45.09
CA ILE A 21 -55.58 5.41 46.42
C ILE A 21 -56.38 4.15 46.78
N GLU A 22 -57.71 4.18 46.63
CA GLU A 22 -58.59 3.04 46.94
C GLU A 22 -58.21 1.79 46.13
N LEU A 23 -58.03 1.92 44.80
CA LEU A 23 -57.71 0.78 43.93
C LEU A 23 -56.27 0.28 44.15
N THR A 24 -55.32 1.19 44.40
CA THR A 24 -53.93 0.79 44.69
C THR A 24 -53.84 0.04 46.01
N LEU A 25 -54.47 0.55 47.07
CA LEU A 25 -54.50 -0.12 48.38
C LEU A 25 -55.21 -1.47 48.29
N LYS A 26 -56.37 -1.53 47.65
CA LYS A 26 -57.11 -2.78 47.47
C LYS A 26 -56.28 -3.81 46.69
N SER A 27 -55.62 -3.40 45.61
CA SER A 27 -54.78 -4.31 44.84
C SER A 27 -53.58 -4.83 45.64
N GLU A 28 -52.98 -4.02 46.51
CA GLU A 28 -51.88 -4.47 47.38
C GLU A 28 -52.40 -5.41 48.48
N GLN A 29 -53.56 -5.10 49.08
CA GLN A 29 -54.24 -5.98 50.04
C GLN A 29 -54.56 -7.34 49.42
N ASP A 30 -55.17 -7.35 48.23
CA ASP A 30 -55.55 -8.58 47.52
C ASP A 30 -54.31 -9.44 47.20
N GLU A 31 -53.17 -8.82 46.86
CA GLU A 31 -51.91 -9.53 46.65
C GLU A 31 -51.36 -10.12 47.95
N TYR A 32 -51.43 -9.39 49.07
CA TYR A 32 -50.90 -9.88 50.36
C TYR A 32 -51.76 -11.05 50.87
N VAL A 33 -53.08 -10.94 50.75
CA VAL A 33 -54.02 -12.03 51.05
C VAL A 33 -53.72 -13.25 50.16
N ARG A 34 -53.52 -13.05 48.85
CA ARG A 34 -53.18 -14.12 47.91
C ARG A 34 -51.88 -14.83 48.28
N GLU A 35 -50.88 -14.07 48.70
CA GLU A 35 -49.55 -14.57 49.07
C GLU A 35 -49.46 -15.01 50.54
N GLY A 36 -50.53 -14.86 51.34
CA GLY A 36 -50.54 -15.21 52.76
C GLY A 36 -49.64 -14.33 53.63
N ILE A 37 -49.42 -13.08 53.21
CA ILE A 37 -48.63 -12.08 53.92
C ILE A 37 -49.53 -11.28 54.86
N GLU A 38 -49.06 -11.00 56.07
CA GLU A 38 -49.79 -10.19 57.05
C GLU A 38 -49.96 -8.75 56.55
N TRP A 39 -51.21 -8.28 56.54
CA TRP A 39 -51.51 -6.90 56.18
C TRP A 39 -51.26 -5.97 57.36
N THR A 40 -50.30 -5.06 57.21
CA THR A 40 -50.12 -3.94 58.13
C THR A 40 -50.98 -2.77 57.68
N HIS A 41 -51.69 -2.13 58.62
CA HIS A 41 -52.46 -0.94 58.30
C HIS A 41 -51.52 0.17 57.81
N ILE A 42 -51.70 0.58 56.56
CA ILE A 42 -50.95 1.68 55.95
C ILE A 42 -51.71 2.96 56.24
N GLU A 43 -51.14 3.84 57.07
CA GLU A 43 -51.65 5.19 57.22
C GLU A 43 -51.47 5.96 55.91
N TYR A 44 -52.57 6.44 55.35
CA TYR A 44 -52.55 7.31 54.18
C TYR A 44 -53.49 8.49 54.38
N PHE A 45 -53.27 9.55 53.61
CA PHE A 45 -54.13 10.72 53.63
C PHE A 45 -55.49 10.38 53.02
N ASN A 46 -56.53 10.29 53.86
CA ASN A 46 -57.88 10.03 53.38
C ASN A 46 -58.52 11.29 52.82
N ASN A 47 -58.49 11.43 51.50
CA ASN A 47 -59.07 12.58 50.82
C ASN A 47 -60.60 12.50 50.62
N SER A 48 -61.27 11.42 51.09
CA SER A 48 -62.73 11.32 51.05
C SER A 48 -63.41 12.48 51.78
N VAL A 49 -62.79 12.97 52.87
CA VAL A 49 -63.30 14.10 53.66
C VAL A 49 -63.39 15.38 52.83
N ILE A 50 -62.44 15.59 51.91
CA ILE A 50 -62.44 16.74 50.99
C ILE A 50 -63.49 16.56 49.90
N CYS A 51 -63.57 15.35 49.32
CA CYS A 51 -64.60 15.02 48.34
C CYS A 51 -66.01 15.26 48.92
N ASP A 52 -66.26 14.78 50.14
CA ASP A 52 -67.53 14.96 50.84
C ASP A 52 -67.84 16.44 51.10
N LEU A 53 -66.86 17.22 51.55
CA LEU A 53 -67.01 18.67 51.73
C LEU A 53 -67.48 19.35 50.43
N ILE A 54 -67.00 18.90 49.27
CA ILE A 54 -67.33 19.50 47.98
C ILE A 54 -68.67 18.98 47.42
N GLU A 55 -68.87 17.66 47.40
CA GLU A 55 -69.90 17.02 46.55
C GLU A 55 -71.10 16.45 47.30
N LYS A 56 -71.02 16.30 48.65
CA LYS A 56 -72.05 15.61 49.43
C LYS A 56 -73.41 16.27 49.21
N SER A 57 -74.39 15.45 48.84
CA SER A 57 -75.73 15.95 48.49
C SER A 57 -76.34 16.74 49.65
N ASN A 58 -76.94 17.89 49.35
CA ASN A 58 -77.60 18.82 50.28
C ASN A 58 -76.68 19.53 51.30
N VAL A 59 -75.43 19.09 51.46
CA VAL A 59 -74.52 19.64 52.50
C VAL A 59 -73.10 19.94 52.04
N GLY A 60 -72.75 19.68 50.78
CA GLY A 60 -71.44 20.04 50.22
C GLY A 60 -71.43 21.45 49.62
N ILE A 61 -70.24 21.96 49.30
CA ILE A 61 -70.05 23.29 48.71
C ILE A 61 -70.86 23.43 47.42
N ILE A 62 -70.86 22.43 46.52
CA ILE A 62 -71.65 22.48 45.28
C ILE A 62 -73.14 22.68 45.57
N ALA A 63 -73.66 21.97 46.58
CA ALA A 63 -75.07 22.12 46.98
C ALA A 63 -75.36 23.52 47.54
N MET A 64 -74.42 24.13 48.27
CA MET A 64 -74.59 25.50 48.78
C MET A 64 -74.55 26.54 47.67
N VAL A 65 -73.67 26.36 46.67
CA VAL A 65 -73.63 27.22 45.48
C VAL A 65 -74.95 27.11 44.70
N ASP A 66 -75.45 25.88 44.48
CA ASP A 66 -76.71 25.65 43.79
C ASP A 66 -77.91 26.25 44.53
N GLU A 67 -77.94 26.12 45.85
CA GLU A 67 -79.00 26.70 46.68
C GLU A 67 -78.96 28.23 46.66
N GLU A 68 -77.76 28.83 46.69
CA GLU A 68 -77.61 30.29 46.65
C GLU A 68 -77.94 30.88 45.27
N CYS A 69 -77.62 30.16 44.19
CA CYS A 69 -78.06 30.49 42.83
C CYS A 69 -79.59 30.53 42.68
N LEU A 70 -80.30 29.72 43.47
CA LEU A 70 -81.76 29.59 43.45
C LEU A 70 -82.47 30.43 44.51
N ARG A 71 -81.72 31.17 45.33
CA ARG A 71 -82.27 31.94 46.45
C ARG A 71 -83.15 33.09 45.93
N PRO A 72 -84.40 33.20 46.39
CA PRO A 72 -85.22 34.38 46.10
C PRO A 72 -84.65 35.60 46.85
N GLY A 73 -84.21 36.64 46.13
CA GLY A 73 -83.65 37.87 46.69
C GLY A 73 -82.38 38.33 45.97
N GLN A 74 -81.67 39.32 46.54
CA GLN A 74 -80.36 39.77 46.03
C GLN A 74 -79.27 38.77 46.44
N ALA A 75 -79.20 37.63 45.75
CA ALA A 75 -78.07 36.71 45.89
C ALA A 75 -76.81 37.34 45.28
N SER A 76 -75.70 37.27 46.00
CA SER A 76 -74.39 37.75 45.57
C SER A 76 -73.28 36.76 45.96
N ASP A 77 -72.11 36.86 45.33
CA ASP A 77 -70.97 36.02 45.68
C ASP A 77 -70.53 36.20 47.14
N ILE A 78 -70.77 37.37 47.73
CA ILE A 78 -70.46 37.65 49.15
C ILE A 78 -71.43 36.89 50.06
N THR A 79 -72.73 36.89 49.75
CA THR A 79 -73.71 36.11 50.52
C THR A 79 -73.47 34.61 50.40
N LEU A 80 -72.94 34.13 49.27
CA LEU A 80 -72.44 32.76 49.13
C LEU A 80 -71.29 32.50 50.12
N LEU A 81 -70.30 33.39 50.19
CA LEU A 81 -69.18 33.24 51.12
C LEU A 81 -69.63 33.21 52.58
N GLU A 82 -70.56 34.08 52.98
CA GLU A 82 -71.15 34.09 54.32
C GLU A 82 -71.83 32.76 54.65
N LYS A 83 -72.58 32.19 53.70
CA LYS A 83 -73.23 30.88 53.84
C LYS A 83 -72.22 29.74 53.96
N LEU A 84 -71.14 29.77 53.16
CA LEU A 84 -70.05 28.81 53.27
C LEU A 84 -69.35 28.93 54.63
N ASN A 85 -69.10 30.15 55.11
CA ASN A 85 -68.49 30.41 56.40
C ASN A 85 -69.38 29.89 57.54
N ALA A 86 -70.67 30.21 57.54
CA ALA A 86 -71.61 29.75 58.57
C ALA A 86 -71.65 28.23 58.71
N LYS A 87 -71.46 27.50 57.59
CA LYS A 87 -71.55 26.04 57.57
C LYS A 87 -70.23 25.31 57.81
N TYR A 88 -69.11 25.86 57.33
CA TYR A 88 -67.84 25.13 57.26
C TYR A 88 -66.69 25.76 58.06
N LEU A 89 -66.91 26.83 58.83
CA LEU A 89 -65.84 27.51 59.59
C LEU A 89 -64.99 26.56 60.45
N HIS A 90 -65.64 25.55 61.05
CA HIS A 90 -65.00 24.57 61.92
C HIS A 90 -64.54 23.31 61.17
N HIS A 91 -64.74 23.24 59.86
CA HIS A 91 -64.36 22.07 59.08
C HIS A 91 -62.83 22.02 58.91
N PRO A 92 -62.17 20.88 59.20
CA PRO A 92 -60.71 20.78 59.17
C PRO A 92 -60.10 20.84 57.77
N HIS A 93 -60.82 21.20 56.71
CA HIS A 93 -60.28 21.45 55.36
C HIS A 93 -60.79 22.74 54.72
N TYR A 94 -61.50 23.58 55.48
CA TYR A 94 -62.02 24.88 55.04
C TYR A 94 -61.43 25.96 55.92
N ASP A 95 -61.02 27.07 55.32
CA ASP A 95 -60.59 28.28 56.02
C ASP A 95 -61.11 29.52 55.27
N SER A 96 -61.40 30.61 55.98
CA SER A 96 -61.81 31.88 55.39
C SER A 96 -61.32 33.06 56.24
N GLU A 97 -61.56 34.29 55.78
CA GLU A 97 -61.23 35.49 56.57
C GLU A 97 -61.86 35.47 57.97
N SER A 98 -63.09 34.95 58.10
CA SER A 98 -63.85 34.92 59.36
C SER A 98 -63.40 33.82 60.33
N GLY A 99 -62.50 32.92 59.93
CA GLY A 99 -62.03 31.83 60.77
C GLY A 99 -60.92 31.03 60.09
N THR A 100 -59.75 31.04 60.72
CA THR A 100 -58.58 30.28 60.31
C THR A 100 -58.33 29.15 61.29
N ASN A 101 -57.88 28.00 60.78
CA ASN A 101 -57.53 26.86 61.59
C ASN A 101 -56.46 27.22 62.64
N PRO A 102 -56.62 26.85 63.93
CA PRO A 102 -55.64 27.11 64.98
C PRO A 102 -54.23 26.59 64.68
N LYS A 103 -54.08 25.63 63.76
CA LYS A 103 -52.77 25.10 63.32
C LYS A 103 -51.99 26.01 62.35
N LYS A 104 -52.60 27.07 61.78
CA LYS A 104 -51.95 28.01 60.84
C LYS A 104 -52.43 29.46 61.07
N PRO A 105 -52.03 30.11 62.19
CA PRO A 105 -52.53 31.44 62.57
C PRO A 105 -52.09 32.60 61.65
N ASN A 106 -51.12 32.39 60.75
CA ASN A 106 -50.52 33.44 59.91
C ASN A 106 -51.07 33.50 58.47
N LEU A 107 -52.14 32.79 58.14
CA LEU A 107 -52.70 32.78 56.79
C LEU A 107 -53.55 34.04 56.57
N LYS A 108 -53.00 35.05 55.87
CA LYS A 108 -53.75 36.25 55.47
C LYS A 108 -54.67 35.92 54.28
N ILE A 109 -55.94 35.67 54.56
CA ILE A 109 -56.98 35.46 53.55
C ILE A 109 -57.63 36.81 53.25
N GLY A 110 -57.67 37.22 51.98
CA GLY A 110 -58.31 38.48 51.58
C GLY A 110 -59.84 38.38 51.56
N GLN A 111 -60.53 39.50 51.72
CA GLN A 111 -61.99 39.61 51.57
C GLN A 111 -62.48 38.95 50.28
N GLY A 112 -63.61 38.25 50.33
CA GLY A 112 -64.16 37.55 49.16
C GLY A 112 -63.38 36.29 48.74
N HIS A 113 -62.61 35.69 49.66
CA HIS A 113 -61.88 34.45 49.39
C HIS A 113 -62.13 33.38 50.46
N PHE A 114 -62.10 32.13 50.04
CA PHE A 114 -62.04 30.96 50.93
C PHE A 114 -60.88 30.07 50.51
N VAL A 115 -60.42 29.21 51.42
CA VAL A 115 -59.32 28.28 51.19
C VAL A 115 -59.82 26.87 51.41
N LEU A 116 -59.51 25.98 50.46
CA LEU A 116 -59.67 24.54 50.65
C LEU A 116 -58.32 23.87 50.73
N ARG A 117 -58.20 22.94 51.66
CA ARG A 117 -56.99 22.14 51.85
C ARG A 117 -57.12 20.83 51.09
N HIS A 118 -56.72 20.85 49.83
CA HIS A 118 -56.69 19.71 48.92
C HIS A 118 -55.54 18.75 49.27
N TYR A 119 -55.55 17.53 48.72
CA TYR A 119 -54.42 16.59 48.87
C TYR A 119 -53.08 17.18 48.38
N ALA A 120 -53.16 18.05 47.36
CA ALA A 120 -52.03 18.70 46.72
C ALA A 120 -51.49 19.93 47.48
N GLY A 121 -52.22 20.41 48.49
CA GLY A 121 -51.94 21.63 49.22
C GLY A 121 -53.12 22.60 49.30
N ASP A 122 -52.90 23.70 50.00
CA ASP A 122 -53.93 24.72 50.24
C ASP A 122 -54.15 25.56 48.98
N VAL A 123 -55.42 25.72 48.57
CA VAL A 123 -55.80 26.54 47.40
C VAL A 123 -56.78 27.62 47.84
N THR A 124 -56.41 28.87 47.62
CA THR A 124 -57.27 30.04 47.84
C THR A 124 -58.12 30.31 46.60
N TYR A 125 -59.43 30.30 46.75
CA TYR A 125 -60.42 30.61 45.72
C TYR A 125 -61.06 31.97 46.00
N SER A 126 -61.25 32.76 44.96
CA SER A 126 -62.08 33.97 45.02
C SER A 126 -63.51 33.61 44.69
N VAL A 127 -64.48 34.00 45.53
CA VAL A 127 -65.91 33.77 45.24
C VAL A 127 -66.44 34.61 44.09
N ASN A 128 -65.70 35.62 43.64
CA ASN A 128 -66.13 36.52 42.57
C ASN A 128 -66.46 35.74 41.28
N GLY A 129 -67.69 35.93 40.78
CA GLY A 129 -68.25 35.27 39.61
C GLY A 129 -68.59 33.80 39.82
N PHE A 130 -68.65 33.29 41.06
CA PHE A 130 -69.04 31.90 41.31
C PHE A 130 -70.51 31.66 40.96
N LEU A 131 -71.41 32.54 41.39
CA LEU A 131 -72.83 32.38 41.12
C LEU A 131 -73.13 32.51 39.63
N ASP A 132 -72.56 33.51 38.95
CA ASP A 132 -72.74 33.73 37.51
C ASP A 132 -72.26 32.53 36.69
N LYS A 133 -71.07 31.99 37.01
CA LYS A 133 -70.52 30.82 36.30
C LYS A 133 -71.26 29.53 36.61
N ASN A 134 -71.90 29.43 37.77
CA ASN A 134 -72.71 28.27 38.12
C ASN A 134 -74.12 28.35 37.52
N ASN A 135 -74.65 29.57 37.38
CA ASN A 135 -75.88 29.89 36.69
C ASN A 135 -75.67 29.78 35.17
N ASP A 136 -75.79 28.54 34.68
CA ASP A 136 -75.82 28.19 33.26
C ASP A 136 -77.23 27.69 32.83
N PRO A 137 -78.32 28.47 33.04
CA PRO A 137 -79.65 28.04 32.63
C PRO A 137 -79.80 28.20 31.11
N LEU A 138 -79.80 27.09 30.39
CA LEU A 138 -80.42 27.06 29.07
C LEU A 138 -81.94 26.98 29.26
N PHE A 139 -82.61 28.13 29.13
CA PHE A 139 -84.07 28.19 29.24
C PHE A 139 -84.72 27.41 28.09
N ARG A 140 -85.86 26.80 28.39
CA ARG A 140 -86.57 25.93 27.44
C ARG A 140 -86.99 26.68 26.17
N ASP A 141 -87.35 27.95 26.28
CA ASP A 141 -87.77 28.78 25.14
C ASP A 141 -86.65 28.89 24.09
N LEU A 142 -85.39 28.94 24.53
CA LEU A 142 -84.22 28.94 23.64
C LEU A 142 -84.04 27.58 22.95
N SER A 143 -84.12 26.47 23.69
CA SER A 143 -84.06 25.12 23.09
C SER A 143 -85.21 24.88 22.11
N GLN A 144 -86.41 25.39 22.40
CA GLN A 144 -87.56 25.31 21.51
C GLN A 144 -87.34 26.11 20.22
N ALA A 145 -86.83 27.33 20.32
CA ALA A 145 -86.49 28.14 19.15
C ALA A 145 -85.47 27.43 18.25
N MET A 146 -84.43 26.82 18.84
CA MET A 146 -83.42 26.07 18.09
C MET A 146 -83.99 24.81 17.43
N PHE A 147 -84.91 24.10 18.11
CA PHE A 147 -85.57 22.92 17.55
C PHE A 147 -86.59 23.28 16.44
N GLN A 148 -87.16 24.49 16.46
CA GLN A 148 -88.08 24.95 15.42
C GLN A 148 -87.37 25.45 14.15
N CYS A 149 -86.06 25.67 14.19
CA CYS A 149 -85.30 26.06 13.01
C CYS A 149 -85.38 24.96 11.92
N GLU A 150 -85.42 25.37 10.64
CA GLU A 150 -85.42 24.46 9.49
C GLU A 150 -84.10 23.68 9.33
N HIS A 151 -83.04 24.10 10.01
CA HIS A 151 -81.72 23.48 9.91
C HIS A 151 -81.66 22.12 10.65
N PRO A 152 -81.44 20.98 9.94
CA PRO A 152 -81.51 19.65 10.55
C PRO A 152 -80.55 19.42 11.73
N LEU A 153 -79.35 20.01 11.68
CA LEU A 153 -78.39 19.91 12.79
C LEU A 153 -78.90 20.56 14.09
N LEU A 154 -79.63 21.69 14.02
CA LEU A 154 -80.11 22.36 15.22
C LEU A 154 -81.21 21.54 15.90
N GLN A 155 -82.09 20.93 15.10
CA GLN A 155 -83.09 19.97 15.59
C GLN A 155 -82.44 18.77 16.30
N GLN A 156 -81.31 18.28 15.77
CA GLN A 156 -80.55 17.18 16.38
C GLN A 156 -79.80 17.60 17.65
N LEU A 157 -79.29 18.83 17.73
CA LEU A 157 -78.53 19.33 18.87
C LEU A 157 -79.41 19.73 20.06
N PHE A 158 -80.68 20.10 19.83
CA PHE A 158 -81.63 20.56 20.86
C PHE A 158 -82.90 19.69 20.92
N PRO A 159 -82.81 18.36 21.09
CA PRO A 159 -83.98 17.47 21.09
C PRO A 159 -84.95 17.77 22.24
N GLU A 160 -84.49 18.35 23.34
CA GLU A 160 -85.31 18.78 24.47
C GLU A 160 -86.26 19.95 24.15
N GLY A 161 -86.02 20.65 23.03
CA GLY A 161 -86.93 21.64 22.46
C GLY A 161 -88.18 21.01 21.83
N ASN A 162 -88.20 19.70 21.60
CA ASN A 162 -89.34 19.02 20.98
C ASN A 162 -90.61 19.15 21.84
N PRO A 163 -91.71 19.76 21.30
CA PRO A 163 -92.97 19.87 22.02
C PRO A 163 -93.59 18.52 22.41
N GLN A 164 -93.28 17.43 21.70
CA GLN A 164 -93.80 16.09 21.96
C GLN A 164 -93.16 15.41 23.18
N THR A 165 -91.97 15.86 23.62
CA THR A 165 -91.27 15.33 24.80
C THR A 165 -91.06 16.44 25.84
N PRO A 166 -92.14 16.91 26.51
CA PRO A 166 -92.03 18.01 27.45
C PRO A 166 -91.27 17.61 28.72
N SER A 167 -90.03 18.09 28.87
CA SER A 167 -89.32 18.03 30.15
C SER A 167 -89.77 19.20 31.04
N ARG A 168 -90.25 18.89 32.25
CA ARG A 168 -90.55 19.88 33.32
C ARG A 168 -89.39 20.04 34.30
N LYS A 169 -88.26 19.35 34.09
CA LYS A 169 -87.10 19.46 34.97
C LYS A 169 -86.43 20.81 34.75
N ARG A 170 -86.13 21.51 35.85
CA ARG A 170 -85.34 22.75 35.78
C ARG A 170 -83.95 22.44 35.19
N PRO A 171 -83.36 23.39 34.45
CA PRO A 171 -81.98 23.27 34.01
C PRO A 171 -81.08 23.04 35.22
N SER A 172 -80.22 22.02 35.17
CA SER A 172 -79.21 21.83 36.20
C SER A 172 -78.16 22.95 36.11
N THR A 173 -77.59 23.32 37.26
CA THR A 173 -76.45 24.25 37.33
C THR A 173 -75.18 23.61 36.76
N ALA A 174 -74.21 24.44 36.40
CA ALA A 174 -72.94 23.96 35.86
C ALA A 174 -72.23 23.00 36.84
N ALA A 175 -72.17 23.34 38.14
CA ALA A 175 -71.51 22.50 39.14
C ALA A 175 -72.20 21.13 39.30
N THR A 176 -73.53 21.08 39.27
CA THR A 176 -74.25 19.80 39.32
C THR A 176 -74.04 18.97 38.04
N LYS A 177 -74.04 19.59 36.84
CA LYS A 177 -73.69 18.89 35.59
C LYS A 177 -72.29 18.27 35.68
N PHE A 178 -71.30 19.03 36.16
CA PHE A 178 -69.92 18.55 36.35
C PHE A 178 -69.84 17.43 37.39
N LYS A 179 -70.51 17.55 38.54
CA LYS A 179 -70.58 16.50 39.56
C LYS A 179 -71.11 15.17 38.98
N VAL A 180 -72.20 15.21 38.23
CA VAL A 180 -72.77 14.01 37.58
C VAL A 180 -71.79 13.40 36.57
N SER A 181 -71.15 14.24 35.75
CA SER A 181 -70.14 13.78 34.78
C SER A 181 -68.94 13.12 35.45
N VAL A 182 -68.39 13.73 36.49
CA VAL A 182 -67.28 13.19 37.29
C VAL A 182 -67.69 11.86 37.94
N ALA A 183 -68.88 11.77 38.51
CA ALA A 183 -69.38 10.52 39.09
C ALA A 183 -69.50 9.39 38.05
N GLN A 184 -69.97 9.70 36.84
CA GLN A 184 -70.05 8.73 35.75
C GLN A 184 -68.66 8.27 35.27
N LEU A 185 -67.70 9.20 35.16
CA LEU A 185 -66.30 8.87 34.87
C LEU A 185 -65.72 7.94 35.95
N MET A 186 -65.93 8.26 37.22
CA MET A 186 -65.51 7.45 38.35
C MET A 186 -66.08 6.03 38.31
N LYS A 187 -67.38 5.88 38.01
CA LYS A 187 -68.04 4.57 37.83
C LYS A 187 -67.40 3.76 36.71
N ASN A 188 -67.10 4.40 35.58
CA ASN A 188 -66.48 3.74 34.42
C ASN A 188 -65.04 3.26 34.73
N LEU A 189 -64.27 4.04 35.47
CA LEU A 189 -62.91 3.68 35.87
C LEU A 189 -62.86 2.50 36.84
N ARG A 190 -63.81 2.41 37.79
CA ARG A 190 -63.88 1.30 38.76
C ARG A 190 -64.17 -0.07 38.13
N LEU A 191 -64.78 -0.09 36.94
CA LEU A 191 -65.09 -1.32 36.20
C LEU A 191 -63.92 -1.85 35.38
N LYS A 192 -62.78 -1.15 35.37
CA LYS A 192 -61.61 -1.50 34.57
C LYS A 192 -60.37 -1.69 35.45
N ASN A 193 -59.32 -2.27 34.87
CA ASN A 193 -58.00 -2.30 35.48
C ASN A 193 -57.20 -1.05 35.05
N PRO A 194 -56.96 -0.06 35.94
CA PRO A 194 -56.35 1.19 35.56
C PRO A 194 -54.83 1.11 35.44
N ASN A 195 -54.28 1.79 34.45
CA ASN A 195 -52.85 2.10 34.36
C ASN A 195 -52.67 3.62 34.44
N TYR A 196 -51.63 4.07 35.13
CA TYR A 196 -51.43 5.49 35.43
C TYR A 196 -50.14 6.01 34.82
N VAL A 197 -50.25 7.09 34.03
CA VAL A 197 -49.12 7.86 33.49
C VAL A 197 -49.18 9.26 34.10
N ARG A 198 -48.10 9.68 34.78
CA ARG A 198 -47.99 10.98 35.44
C ARG A 198 -47.03 11.86 34.65
N CYS A 199 -47.57 12.84 33.94
CA CYS A 199 -46.77 13.78 33.15
C CYS A 199 -46.18 14.88 34.05
N ILE A 200 -44.89 15.15 33.90
CA ILE A 200 -44.18 16.22 34.61
C ILE A 200 -43.56 17.15 33.56
N LYS A 201 -43.84 18.44 33.68
CA LYS A 201 -43.26 19.50 32.86
C LYS A 201 -41.89 19.88 33.42
N PRO A 202 -40.79 19.70 32.69
CA PRO A 202 -39.44 19.90 33.24
C PRO A 202 -39.08 21.39 33.41
N ASN A 203 -39.68 22.29 32.64
CA ASN A 203 -39.46 23.73 32.72
C ASN A 203 -40.63 24.51 32.06
N GLU A 204 -40.82 25.76 32.45
CA GLU A 204 -41.85 26.64 31.88
C GLU A 204 -41.49 27.19 30.49
N SER A 205 -40.19 27.28 30.16
CA SER A 205 -39.69 27.82 28.89
C SER A 205 -39.91 26.90 27.70
N LYS A 206 -40.45 25.68 27.90
CA LYS A 206 -40.66 24.65 26.87
C LYS A 206 -39.34 24.25 26.18
N SER A 207 -38.21 24.42 26.86
CA SER A 207 -36.88 24.12 26.33
C SER A 207 -36.51 22.66 26.56
N ALA A 208 -35.92 22.00 25.56
CA ALA A 208 -35.34 20.68 25.77
C ALA A 208 -34.15 20.75 26.75
N LYS A 209 -33.95 19.68 27.54
CA LYS A 209 -32.80 19.47 28.45
C LYS A 209 -32.65 20.45 29.63
N ILE A 210 -33.55 21.42 29.78
CA ILE A 210 -33.60 22.29 30.97
C ILE A 210 -34.50 21.63 32.02
N PHE A 211 -34.01 21.54 33.26
CA PHE A 211 -34.76 20.97 34.39
C PHE A 211 -34.83 21.98 35.53
N ASP A 212 -36.00 22.59 35.74
CA ASP A 212 -36.27 23.45 36.88
C ASP A 212 -36.74 22.60 38.06
N GLU A 213 -35.82 22.36 38.99
CA GLU A 213 -36.08 21.56 40.18
C GLU A 213 -37.22 22.14 41.03
N ARG A 214 -37.39 23.46 41.10
CA ARG A 214 -38.45 24.07 41.93
C ARG A 214 -39.83 23.78 41.35
N SER A 215 -40.00 23.99 40.04
CA SER A 215 -41.25 23.67 39.34
C SER A 215 -41.54 22.17 39.41
N VAL A 216 -40.55 21.31 39.12
CA VAL A 216 -40.75 19.86 39.18
C VAL A 216 -41.08 19.39 40.60
N ARG A 217 -40.41 19.90 41.63
CA ARG A 217 -40.71 19.58 43.03
C ARG A 217 -42.14 19.98 43.42
N HIS A 218 -42.61 21.12 42.94
CA HIS A 218 -44.00 21.52 43.14
C HIS A 218 -44.97 20.53 42.46
N GLN A 219 -44.65 20.08 41.24
CA GLN A 219 -45.43 19.07 40.51
C GLN A 219 -45.47 17.71 41.20
N VAL A 220 -44.33 17.24 41.70
CA VAL A 220 -44.24 15.98 42.46
C VAL A 220 -45.15 16.00 43.69
N ARG A 221 -45.25 17.16 44.37
CA ARG A 221 -46.14 17.35 45.52
C ARG A 221 -47.61 17.37 45.11
N TYR A 222 -48.01 18.21 44.14
CA TYR A 222 -49.43 18.31 43.78
C TYR A 222 -49.97 17.07 43.08
N LEU A 223 -49.12 16.28 42.39
CA LEU A 223 -49.51 14.99 41.81
C LEU A 223 -49.62 13.87 42.85
N GLY A 224 -49.28 14.13 44.12
CA GLY A 224 -49.32 13.16 45.21
C GLY A 224 -48.35 11.99 45.00
N LEU A 225 -47.24 12.19 44.28
CA LEU A 225 -46.33 11.09 43.93
C LEU A 225 -45.63 10.52 45.17
N LEU A 226 -45.33 11.36 46.16
CA LEU A 226 -44.71 10.93 47.40
C LEU A 226 -45.65 10.03 48.20
N GLU A 227 -46.92 10.40 48.30
CA GLU A 227 -47.97 9.63 48.96
C GLU A 227 -48.18 8.30 48.23
N ASN A 228 -48.20 8.30 46.89
CA ASN A 228 -48.30 7.08 46.09
C ASN A 228 -47.11 6.13 46.37
N VAL A 229 -45.90 6.68 46.46
CA VAL A 229 -44.70 5.90 46.79
C VAL A 229 -44.73 5.42 48.23
N ARG A 230 -45.20 6.23 49.18
CA ARG A 230 -45.36 5.84 50.59
C ARG A 230 -46.34 4.69 50.73
N VAL A 231 -47.50 4.75 50.08
CA VAL A 231 -48.48 3.66 50.08
C VAL A 231 -47.88 2.37 49.53
N ARG A 232 -47.11 2.45 48.42
CA ARG A 232 -46.40 1.28 47.87
C ARG A 232 -45.22 0.80 48.73
N ARG A 233 -44.62 1.66 49.56
CA ARG A 233 -43.45 1.35 50.40
C ARG A 233 -43.79 0.95 51.83
N ALA A 234 -44.96 1.30 52.34
CA ALA A 234 -45.35 1.04 53.73
C ALA A 234 -45.55 -0.45 54.01
N GLY A 235 -45.77 -1.26 52.97
CA GLY A 235 -45.62 -2.71 53.03
C GLY A 235 -44.22 -3.14 52.56
N TYR A 236 -44.17 -3.97 51.52
CA TYR A 236 -42.93 -4.46 50.95
C TYR A 236 -42.57 -3.68 49.69
N CYS A 237 -41.40 -3.03 49.71
CA CYS A 237 -40.93 -2.24 48.58
C CYS A 237 -40.56 -3.08 47.35
N TYR A 238 -40.35 -4.39 47.53
CA TYR A 238 -39.97 -5.30 46.46
C TYR A 238 -40.60 -6.67 46.65
N ARG A 239 -41.04 -7.27 45.54
CA ARG A 239 -41.61 -8.60 45.48
C ARG A 239 -41.19 -9.31 44.19
N GLN A 240 -40.77 -10.55 44.30
CA GLN A 240 -40.29 -11.33 43.15
C GLN A 240 -40.56 -12.81 43.36
N GLU A 241 -40.95 -13.51 42.29
CA GLU A 241 -41.09 -14.97 42.32
C GLU A 241 -39.79 -15.66 42.70
N TYR A 242 -39.89 -16.73 43.50
CA TYR A 242 -38.70 -17.38 44.07
C TYR A 242 -37.71 -17.86 43.02
N ALA A 243 -38.17 -18.44 41.91
CA ALA A 243 -37.29 -18.93 40.85
C ALA A 243 -36.47 -17.80 40.22
N VAL A 244 -37.11 -16.66 39.92
CA VAL A 244 -36.46 -15.51 39.30
C VAL A 244 -35.49 -14.84 40.26
N ALA A 245 -35.90 -14.65 41.52
CA ALA A 245 -35.03 -14.09 42.55
C ALA A 245 -33.82 -15.00 42.82
N LEU A 246 -34.01 -16.32 42.88
CA LEU A 246 -32.91 -17.26 43.07
C LEU A 246 -31.92 -17.17 41.90
N GLU A 247 -32.38 -17.21 40.65
CA GLU A 247 -31.49 -17.12 39.49
C GLU A 247 -30.70 -15.80 39.47
N ARG A 248 -31.34 -14.71 39.91
CA ARG A 248 -30.70 -13.39 40.02
C ARG A 248 -29.60 -13.36 41.07
N TYR A 249 -29.82 -13.96 42.25
CA TYR A 249 -28.95 -13.79 43.43
C TYR A 249 -28.14 -15.03 43.81
N LYS A 250 -28.28 -16.17 43.13
CA LYS A 250 -27.59 -17.44 43.48
C LYS A 250 -26.06 -17.35 43.51
N SER A 251 -25.46 -16.40 42.80
CA SER A 251 -24.01 -16.17 42.82
C SER A 251 -23.49 -15.61 44.14
N LEU A 252 -24.37 -15.00 44.95
CA LEU A 252 -24.02 -14.39 46.23
C LEU A 252 -23.68 -15.42 47.32
N CYS A 253 -24.20 -16.64 47.22
CA CYS A 253 -23.94 -17.70 48.20
C CYS A 253 -23.22 -18.88 47.53
N PRO A 254 -22.08 -19.34 48.08
CA PRO A 254 -21.34 -20.48 47.54
C PRO A 254 -22.15 -21.79 47.50
N LYS A 255 -23.17 -21.95 48.37
CA LYS A 255 -24.02 -23.15 48.38
C LYS A 255 -25.02 -23.20 47.23
N THR A 256 -25.48 -22.04 46.77
CA THR A 256 -26.46 -21.93 45.68
C THR A 256 -25.80 -21.80 44.30
N TRP A 257 -24.52 -21.39 44.27
CA TRP A 257 -23.74 -21.27 43.05
C TRP A 257 -23.06 -22.60 42.67
N PRO A 258 -22.99 -22.98 41.38
CA PRO A 258 -23.56 -22.32 40.20
C PRO A 258 -25.00 -22.73 39.88
N LYS A 259 -25.45 -23.83 40.48
CA LYS A 259 -26.74 -24.45 40.23
C LYS A 259 -27.35 -24.87 41.56
N TRP A 260 -28.65 -24.66 41.69
CA TRP A 260 -29.46 -25.11 42.81
C TRP A 260 -30.61 -25.95 42.27
N ASP A 261 -30.65 -27.22 42.65
CA ASP A 261 -31.61 -28.20 42.14
C ASP A 261 -32.79 -28.46 43.09
N ARG A 262 -32.84 -27.76 44.23
CA ARG A 262 -33.91 -27.89 45.22
C ARG A 262 -34.93 -26.75 45.05
N ASP A 263 -35.92 -26.75 45.94
CA ASP A 263 -36.94 -25.70 46.01
C ASP A 263 -36.30 -24.28 46.03
N PRO A 264 -36.74 -23.36 45.13
CA PRO A 264 -36.17 -22.03 45.04
C PRO A 264 -36.30 -21.19 46.31
N LYS A 265 -37.38 -21.38 47.09
CA LYS A 265 -37.59 -20.68 48.37
C LYS A 265 -36.51 -21.06 49.39
N GLN A 266 -36.14 -22.34 49.47
CA GLN A 266 -35.01 -22.79 50.30
C GLN A 266 -33.68 -22.19 49.85
N GLY A 267 -33.44 -22.11 48.53
CA GLY A 267 -32.21 -21.52 47.98
C GLY A 267 -32.07 -20.05 48.36
N LEU A 268 -33.14 -19.28 48.24
CA LEU A 268 -33.17 -17.89 48.72
C LEU A 268 -32.97 -17.79 50.23
N GLY A 269 -33.54 -18.71 51.01
CA GLY A 269 -33.29 -18.78 52.45
C GLY A 269 -31.80 -18.96 52.78
N GLU A 270 -31.07 -19.81 52.06
CA GLU A 270 -29.63 -19.97 52.24
C GLU A 270 -28.85 -18.71 51.85
N ILE A 271 -29.27 -17.99 50.81
CA ILE A 271 -28.66 -16.72 50.40
C ILE A 271 -28.86 -15.64 51.47
N LEU A 272 -30.11 -15.43 51.91
CA LEU A 272 -30.44 -14.41 52.91
C LEU A 272 -29.76 -14.69 54.26
N LYS A 273 -29.66 -15.97 54.67
CA LYS A 273 -28.89 -16.39 55.86
C LYS A 273 -27.39 -16.14 55.69
N PHE A 274 -26.81 -16.50 54.55
CA PHE A 274 -25.39 -16.29 54.27
C PHE A 274 -25.02 -14.79 54.32
N LEU A 275 -25.90 -13.94 53.79
CA LEU A 275 -25.74 -12.49 53.78
C LEU A 275 -26.13 -11.82 55.12
N LYS A 276 -26.57 -12.60 56.12
CA LYS A 276 -26.99 -12.13 57.45
C LYS A 276 -28.07 -11.06 57.41
N ILE A 277 -29.01 -11.17 56.47
CA ILE A 277 -30.15 -10.27 56.39
C ILE A 277 -31.12 -10.62 57.52
N LYS A 278 -31.56 -9.59 58.27
CA LYS A 278 -32.49 -9.75 59.38
C LYS A 278 -33.83 -10.31 58.88
N THR A 279 -34.42 -11.25 59.62
CA THR A 279 -35.73 -11.84 59.29
C THR A 279 -36.86 -10.82 59.32
N SER A 280 -36.69 -9.68 60.00
CA SER A 280 -37.67 -8.58 59.99
C SER A 280 -37.69 -7.79 58.68
N GLU A 281 -36.71 -7.96 57.79
CA GLU A 281 -36.58 -7.18 56.56
C GLU A 281 -37.18 -7.88 55.33
N TYR A 282 -37.60 -9.13 55.46
CA TYR A 282 -38.20 -9.89 54.36
C TYR A 282 -39.24 -10.87 54.90
N ASP A 283 -40.18 -11.24 54.04
CA ASP A 283 -41.16 -12.27 54.34
C ASP A 283 -41.35 -13.20 53.13
N TYR A 284 -41.79 -14.41 53.45
CA TYR A 284 -42.04 -15.43 52.45
C TYR A 284 -43.53 -15.52 52.16
N GLY A 285 -43.92 -15.15 50.95
CA GLY A 285 -45.25 -15.45 50.43
C GLY A 285 -45.44 -16.93 50.11
N ARG A 286 -46.51 -17.23 49.38
CA ARG A 286 -46.76 -18.56 48.81
C ARG A 286 -45.84 -18.82 47.62
N THR A 287 -45.66 -17.84 46.75
CA THR A 287 -44.89 -17.96 45.49
C THR A 287 -43.76 -16.93 45.36
N LYS A 288 -43.78 -15.86 46.16
CA LYS A 288 -42.85 -14.73 46.04
C LYS A 288 -42.06 -14.46 47.33
N LEU A 289 -40.86 -13.92 47.16
CA LEU A 289 -40.09 -13.27 48.23
C LEU A 289 -40.51 -11.81 48.29
N PHE A 290 -40.75 -11.32 49.50
CA PHE A 290 -41.11 -9.94 49.78
C PHE A 290 -40.02 -9.27 50.62
N ILE A 291 -39.53 -8.09 50.24
CA ILE A 291 -38.51 -7.33 50.97
C ILE A 291 -39.12 -5.99 51.43
N ARG A 292 -39.01 -5.69 52.72
CA ARG A 292 -39.62 -4.52 53.37
C ARG A 292 -38.89 -3.23 53.03
N ASN A 293 -37.58 -3.20 53.30
CA ASN A 293 -36.78 -1.98 53.20
C ASN A 293 -35.98 -1.93 51.88
N PRO A 294 -36.04 -0.82 51.12
CA PRO A 294 -35.22 -0.65 49.92
C PRO A 294 -33.71 -0.73 50.18
N GLN A 295 -33.25 -0.36 51.37
CA GLN A 295 -31.83 -0.48 51.73
C GLN A 295 -31.34 -1.93 51.64
N THR A 296 -32.17 -2.90 52.06
CA THR A 296 -31.87 -4.33 51.97
C THR A 296 -31.78 -4.77 50.52
N LEU A 297 -32.69 -4.30 49.66
CA LEU A 297 -32.66 -4.59 48.22
C LEU A 297 -31.41 -4.00 47.55
N PHE A 298 -31.10 -2.72 47.80
CA PHE A 298 -29.92 -2.09 47.23
C PHE A 298 -28.65 -2.79 47.70
N ALA A 299 -28.55 -3.15 48.98
CA ALA A 299 -27.42 -3.92 49.49
C ALA A 299 -27.32 -5.35 48.91
N LEU A 300 -28.41 -5.93 48.37
CA LEU A 300 -28.36 -7.19 47.60
C LEU A 300 -27.85 -6.96 46.18
N GLU A 301 -28.29 -5.87 45.54
CA GLU A 301 -27.85 -5.49 44.19
C GLU A 301 -26.37 -5.09 44.16
N ASP A 302 -25.90 -4.27 45.10
CA ASP A 302 -24.50 -3.85 45.18
C ASP A 302 -23.56 -5.05 45.32
N ARG A 303 -23.88 -5.98 46.24
CA ARG A 303 -23.11 -7.23 46.40
C ARG A 303 -23.15 -8.10 45.15
N ARG A 304 -24.26 -8.07 44.42
CA ARG A 304 -24.40 -8.84 43.17
C ARG A 304 -23.51 -8.24 42.10
N GLU A 305 -23.46 -6.92 41.99
CA GLU A 305 -22.59 -6.22 41.06
C GLU A 305 -21.12 -6.55 41.32
N GLU A 306 -20.66 -6.44 42.58
CA GLU A 306 -19.31 -6.89 42.99
C GLU A 306 -19.06 -8.35 42.59
N LYS A 307 -20.04 -9.24 42.81
CA LYS A 307 -19.88 -10.65 42.49
C LYS A 307 -19.81 -10.93 40.99
N LEU A 308 -20.46 -10.11 40.16
CA LEU A 308 -20.36 -10.23 38.71
C LEU A 308 -18.95 -9.87 38.22
N GLU A 309 -18.29 -8.91 38.85
CA GLU A 309 -16.89 -8.57 38.55
C GLU A 309 -15.97 -9.75 38.85
N ASP A 310 -16.12 -10.40 40.02
CA ASP A 310 -15.40 -11.64 40.37
C ASP A 310 -15.55 -12.73 39.30
N LEU A 311 -16.79 -12.96 38.86
CA LEU A 311 -17.10 -13.97 37.84
C LEU A 311 -16.46 -13.61 36.49
N ALA A 312 -16.49 -12.33 36.11
CA ALA A 312 -15.81 -11.84 34.92
C ALA A 312 -14.29 -12.09 35.00
N VAL A 313 -13.66 -11.83 36.15
CA VAL A 313 -12.23 -12.10 36.38
C VAL A 313 -11.91 -13.58 36.22
N ILE A 314 -12.78 -14.48 36.69
CA ILE A 314 -12.61 -15.93 36.52
C ILE A 314 -12.62 -16.32 35.04
N ILE A 315 -13.55 -15.78 34.25
CA ILE A 315 -13.62 -16.06 32.81
C ILE A 315 -12.40 -15.47 32.10
N GLN A 316 -12.05 -14.22 32.40
CA GLN A 316 -10.91 -13.52 31.81
C GLN A 316 -9.59 -14.24 32.08
N LYS A 317 -9.32 -14.67 33.33
CA LYS A 317 -8.07 -15.38 33.65
C LYS A 317 -7.98 -16.73 32.94
N ARG A 318 -9.10 -17.47 32.83
CA ARG A 318 -9.16 -18.74 32.09
C ARG A 318 -8.91 -18.52 30.61
N TYR A 319 -9.52 -17.51 30.01
CA TYR A 319 -9.32 -17.16 28.60
C TYR A 319 -7.88 -16.71 28.31
N LYS A 320 -7.34 -15.79 29.11
CA LYS A 320 -5.93 -15.33 28.98
C LYS A 320 -4.98 -16.52 29.08
N GLY A 321 -5.16 -17.40 30.07
CA GLY A 321 -4.38 -18.63 30.22
C GLY A 321 -4.49 -19.56 29.00
N PHE A 322 -5.70 -19.80 28.50
CA PHE A 322 -5.94 -20.60 27.29
C PHE A 322 -5.23 -20.00 26.06
N ARG A 323 -5.35 -18.69 25.86
CA ARG A 323 -4.75 -17.97 24.74
C ARG A 323 -3.22 -18.07 24.75
N GLU A 324 -2.60 -17.78 25.89
CA GLU A 324 -1.14 -17.84 26.03
C GLU A 324 -0.63 -19.28 25.93
N ARG A 325 -1.34 -20.26 26.50
CA ARG A 325 -1.00 -21.69 26.35
C ARG A 325 -1.02 -22.11 24.89
N ARG A 326 -2.05 -21.73 24.13
CA ARG A 326 -2.17 -22.06 22.70
C ARG A 326 -1.07 -21.39 21.88
N LYS A 327 -0.70 -20.14 22.19
CA LYS A 327 0.43 -19.43 21.57
C LYS A 327 1.76 -20.15 21.86
N PHE A 328 2.01 -20.49 23.12
CA PHE A 328 3.22 -21.21 23.53
C PHE A 328 3.36 -22.56 22.83
N LEU A 329 2.30 -23.36 22.76
CA LEU A 329 2.33 -24.67 22.08
C LEU A 329 2.69 -24.52 20.60
N LYS A 330 2.08 -23.56 19.88
CA LYS A 330 2.45 -23.26 18.49
C LYS A 330 3.93 -22.88 18.34
N MET A 331 4.42 -22.00 19.21
CA MET A 331 5.84 -21.59 19.18
C MET A 331 6.77 -22.77 19.44
N LYS A 332 6.43 -23.64 20.41
CA LYS A 332 7.18 -24.84 20.72
C LYS A 332 7.24 -25.80 19.52
N ASP A 333 6.11 -26.08 18.88
CA ASP A 333 6.06 -26.99 17.73
C ASP A 333 6.88 -26.47 16.55
N SER A 334 6.77 -25.17 16.24
CA SER A 334 7.59 -24.50 15.22
C SER A 334 9.08 -24.55 15.55
N GLN A 335 9.45 -24.32 16.82
CA GLN A 335 10.85 -24.37 17.27
C GLN A 335 11.43 -25.78 17.14
N ILE A 336 10.65 -26.81 17.49
CA ILE A 336 11.05 -28.23 17.35
C ILE A 336 11.25 -28.56 15.86
N LEU A 337 10.31 -28.17 15.00
CA LEU A 337 10.39 -28.39 13.56
C LEU A 337 11.63 -27.73 12.94
N LEU A 338 11.88 -26.46 13.28
CA LEU A 338 13.05 -25.72 12.79
C LEU A 338 14.35 -26.36 13.28
N SER A 339 14.41 -26.72 14.56
CA SER A 339 15.60 -27.38 15.15
C SER A 339 15.89 -28.73 14.50
N LYS A 340 14.86 -29.56 14.28
CA LYS A 340 14.97 -30.84 13.58
C LYS A 340 15.49 -30.65 12.15
N THR A 341 14.92 -29.69 11.43
CA THR A 341 15.28 -29.41 10.03
C THR A 341 16.71 -28.88 9.93
N PHE A 342 17.10 -27.95 10.79
CA PHE A 342 18.45 -27.39 10.82
C PHE A 342 19.50 -28.44 11.18
N ARG A 343 19.26 -29.28 12.19
CA ARG A 343 20.15 -30.40 12.54
C ARG A 343 20.35 -31.33 11.33
N GLY A 344 19.27 -31.66 10.62
CA GLY A 344 19.34 -32.45 9.39
C GLY A 344 20.12 -31.76 8.25
N TYR A 345 19.88 -30.47 8.01
CA TYR A 345 20.63 -29.68 7.04
C TYR A 345 22.13 -29.63 7.36
N LYS A 346 22.48 -29.35 8.62
CA LYS A 346 23.87 -29.28 9.08
C LYS A 346 24.59 -30.61 8.83
N ALA A 347 24.00 -31.72 9.25
CA ALA A 347 24.57 -33.06 9.02
C ALA A 347 24.79 -33.36 7.52
N LYS A 348 23.83 -33.01 6.64
CA LYS A 348 23.98 -33.16 5.19
C LYS A 348 25.12 -32.31 4.63
N LYS A 349 25.25 -31.06 5.08
CA LYS A 349 26.30 -30.13 4.64
C LYS A 349 27.70 -30.61 5.09
N ASP A 350 27.80 -31.09 6.32
CA ASP A 350 29.04 -31.64 6.86
C ASP A 350 29.44 -32.89 6.07
N TYR A 351 28.49 -33.81 5.81
CA TYR A 351 28.72 -34.98 4.96
C TYR A 351 29.12 -34.63 3.53
N GLN A 352 28.48 -33.63 2.89
CA GLN A 352 28.85 -33.19 1.55
C GLN A 352 30.27 -32.65 1.50
N THR A 353 30.67 -31.87 2.50
CA THR A 353 32.05 -31.35 2.63
C THR A 353 33.04 -32.51 2.75
N GLN A 354 32.78 -33.46 3.64
CA GLN A 354 33.62 -34.65 3.83
C GLN A 354 33.69 -35.51 2.55
N ARG A 355 32.55 -35.76 1.90
CA ARG A 355 32.47 -36.53 0.66
C ARG A 355 33.24 -35.85 -0.47
N ASN A 356 33.10 -34.54 -0.64
CA ASN A 356 33.81 -33.79 -1.68
C ASN A 356 35.32 -33.84 -1.45
N ALA A 357 35.77 -33.67 -0.20
CA ALA A 357 37.18 -33.83 0.15
C ALA A 357 37.69 -35.25 -0.14
N ALA A 358 36.94 -36.28 0.27
CA ALA A 358 37.29 -37.68 0.00
C ALA A 358 37.35 -38.00 -1.50
N ILE A 359 36.40 -37.51 -2.30
CA ILE A 359 36.40 -37.66 -3.77
C ILE A 359 37.61 -36.95 -4.38
N MET A 360 37.94 -35.74 -3.92
CA MET A 360 39.10 -34.98 -4.40
C MET A 360 40.42 -35.70 -4.09
N ILE A 361 40.57 -36.20 -2.87
CA ILE A 361 41.75 -37.00 -2.48
C ILE A 361 41.81 -38.28 -3.32
N ALA A 362 40.71 -39.02 -3.44
CA ALA A 362 40.65 -40.26 -4.21
C ALA A 362 40.96 -40.03 -5.69
N SER A 363 40.44 -38.97 -6.31
CA SER A 363 40.72 -38.64 -7.71
C SER A 363 42.19 -38.28 -7.93
N PHE A 364 42.78 -37.52 -7.00
CA PHE A 364 44.20 -37.19 -7.03
C PHE A 364 45.08 -38.44 -6.89
N VAL A 365 44.78 -39.32 -5.93
CA VAL A 365 45.51 -40.58 -5.69
C VAL A 365 45.36 -41.53 -6.87
N ARG A 366 44.15 -41.70 -7.42
CA ARG A 366 43.92 -42.52 -8.64
C ARG A 366 44.72 -41.96 -9.81
N GLY A 367 44.65 -40.65 -10.05
CA GLY A 367 45.40 -39.99 -11.11
C GLY A 367 46.91 -40.11 -10.92
N TRP A 368 47.41 -39.97 -9.70
CA TRP A 368 48.83 -40.16 -9.37
C TRP A 368 49.28 -41.61 -9.59
N ARG A 369 48.49 -42.60 -9.14
CA ARG A 369 48.79 -44.02 -9.33
C ARG A 369 48.89 -44.36 -10.82
N VAL A 370 47.91 -43.97 -11.63
CA VAL A 370 47.91 -44.18 -13.08
C VAL A 370 49.11 -43.48 -13.73
N ARG A 371 49.39 -42.21 -13.37
CA ARG A 371 50.57 -41.49 -13.89
C ARG A 371 51.87 -42.21 -13.55
N LYS A 372 52.03 -42.71 -12.32
CA LYS A 372 53.22 -43.44 -11.85
C LYS A 372 53.37 -44.80 -12.56
N GLU A 373 52.27 -45.50 -12.81
CA GLU A 373 52.25 -46.77 -13.54
C GLU A 373 52.57 -46.57 -15.03
N TYR A 374 51.91 -45.61 -15.69
CA TYR A 374 52.18 -45.23 -17.08
C TYR A 374 53.56 -44.60 -17.29
N GLN A 375 54.17 -44.00 -16.25
CA GLN A 375 55.55 -43.52 -16.29
C GLN A 375 56.56 -44.66 -16.57
N ARG A 376 56.24 -45.90 -16.21
CA ARG A 376 57.08 -47.07 -16.53
C ARG A 376 57.02 -47.43 -18.02
N PHE A 377 55.88 -47.20 -18.67
CA PHE A 377 55.66 -47.47 -20.10
C PHE A 377 56.12 -46.31 -21.00
N PHE A 378 55.94 -45.08 -20.54
CA PHE A 378 56.57 -43.90 -21.13
C PHE A 378 58.04 -43.86 -20.74
N ARG A 379 58.87 -44.65 -21.43
CA ARG A 379 60.32 -44.41 -21.46
C ARG A 379 60.49 -42.93 -21.76
N SER A 380 61.06 -42.16 -20.84
CA SER A 380 61.23 -40.70 -20.90
C SER A 380 61.88 -40.21 -22.21
N HIS A 381 62.52 -41.12 -22.95
CA HIS A 381 63.17 -40.88 -24.22
C HIS A 381 62.37 -41.38 -25.44
N ALA A 382 61.29 -42.16 -25.32
CA ALA A 382 60.55 -42.70 -26.47
C ALA A 382 59.84 -41.62 -27.27
N THR A 383 59.16 -40.68 -26.63
CA THR A 383 58.56 -39.51 -27.30
C THR A 383 59.63 -38.60 -27.90
N ALA A 384 60.76 -38.40 -27.21
CA ALA A 384 61.89 -37.63 -27.75
C ALA A 384 62.55 -38.31 -28.95
N VAL A 385 62.67 -39.64 -28.94
CA VAL A 385 63.20 -40.46 -30.04
C VAL A 385 62.23 -40.46 -31.21
N ILE A 386 60.92 -40.68 -30.99
CA ILE A 386 59.90 -40.62 -32.04
C ILE A 386 59.83 -39.21 -32.63
N GLN A 387 59.85 -38.17 -31.80
CA GLN A 387 59.87 -36.77 -32.25
C GLN A 387 61.15 -36.46 -33.04
N ARG A 388 62.32 -36.94 -32.60
CA ARG A 388 63.59 -36.77 -33.32
C ARG A 388 63.57 -37.52 -34.65
N CYS A 389 63.09 -38.76 -34.69
CA CYS A 389 62.93 -39.55 -35.92
C CYS A 389 61.92 -38.89 -36.88
N TRP A 390 60.80 -38.39 -36.37
CA TRP A 390 59.77 -37.71 -37.15
C TRP A 390 60.27 -36.37 -37.71
N LEU A 391 60.95 -35.56 -36.89
CA LEU A 391 61.58 -34.33 -37.35
C LEU A 391 62.66 -34.62 -38.41
N SER A 392 63.48 -35.65 -38.20
CA SER A 392 64.50 -36.07 -39.17
C SER A 392 63.86 -36.54 -40.49
N TYR A 393 62.75 -37.28 -40.43
CA TYR A 393 61.95 -37.66 -41.60
C TYR A 393 61.35 -36.44 -42.31
N LEU A 394 60.75 -35.50 -41.58
CA LEU A 394 60.17 -34.28 -42.15
C LEU A 394 61.22 -33.40 -42.83
N VAL A 395 62.39 -33.22 -42.21
CA VAL A 395 63.52 -32.50 -42.80
C VAL A 395 64.00 -33.21 -44.06
N SER A 396 64.18 -34.53 -44.01
CA SER A 396 64.60 -35.33 -45.16
C SER A 396 63.60 -35.24 -46.32
N ARG A 397 62.31 -35.30 -46.01
CA ARG A 397 61.23 -35.17 -47.00
C ARG A 397 61.18 -33.77 -47.61
N PHE A 398 61.36 -32.72 -46.81
CA PHE A 398 61.44 -31.34 -47.28
C PHE A 398 62.62 -31.15 -48.25
N LEU A 399 63.83 -31.56 -47.86
CA LEU A 399 65.03 -31.42 -48.69
C LEU A 399 64.95 -32.24 -49.98
N LYS A 400 64.46 -33.50 -49.91
CA LYS A 400 64.25 -34.34 -51.10
C LYS A 400 63.18 -33.78 -52.05
N LYS A 401 62.13 -33.15 -51.52
CA LYS A 401 61.12 -32.49 -52.36
C LYS A 401 61.66 -31.22 -53.01
N LEU A 402 62.46 -30.44 -52.26
CA LEU A 402 63.10 -29.24 -52.78
C LEU A 402 64.11 -29.59 -53.89
N SER A 403 64.94 -30.61 -53.70
CA SER A 403 65.95 -31.03 -54.70
C SER A 403 65.33 -31.48 -56.02
N LYS A 404 64.16 -32.12 -55.99
CA LYS A 404 63.45 -32.55 -57.20
C LYS A 404 62.79 -31.40 -57.98
N ASN A 405 62.56 -30.25 -57.33
CA ASN A 405 61.81 -29.12 -57.89
C ASN A 405 62.66 -27.85 -57.94
N LEU A 406 63.97 -27.97 -58.13
CA LEU A 406 64.86 -26.81 -58.25
C LEU A 406 64.61 -26.07 -59.58
N PRO A 407 64.63 -24.72 -59.56
CA PRO A 407 64.45 -23.90 -60.76
C PRO A 407 65.67 -23.95 -61.70
N SER A 408 65.56 -23.31 -62.86
CA SER A 408 66.58 -23.35 -63.92
C SER A 408 67.97 -22.92 -63.43
N GLU A 409 69.01 -23.50 -64.03
CA GLU A 409 70.41 -23.16 -63.74
C GLU A 409 70.81 -21.76 -64.24
N SER A 410 69.95 -21.08 -65.01
CA SER A 410 70.20 -19.71 -65.46
C SER A 410 70.24 -18.73 -64.29
N PRO A 411 71.28 -17.88 -64.17
CA PRO A 411 71.34 -16.83 -63.16
C PRO A 411 70.18 -15.82 -63.22
N LEU A 412 69.50 -15.73 -64.37
CA LEU A 412 68.40 -14.79 -64.63
C LEU A 412 67.02 -15.29 -64.14
N ASP A 413 66.86 -16.60 -63.87
CA ASP A 413 65.59 -17.16 -63.41
C ASP A 413 65.29 -16.78 -61.95
N ARG A 414 64.09 -16.27 -61.66
CA ARG A 414 63.67 -15.81 -60.32
C ARG A 414 62.70 -16.76 -59.62
N SER A 415 62.32 -17.88 -60.24
CA SER A 415 61.38 -18.86 -59.66
C SER A 415 62.00 -19.61 -58.46
N TRP A 416 61.21 -19.92 -57.43
CA TRP A 416 61.62 -20.75 -56.27
C TRP A 416 60.43 -21.44 -55.58
N PRO A 417 60.51 -22.73 -55.20
CA PRO A 417 59.39 -23.45 -54.58
C PRO A 417 58.98 -22.91 -53.19
N SER A 418 57.68 -22.94 -52.90
CA SER A 418 57.14 -22.61 -51.58
C SER A 418 57.34 -23.75 -50.57
N SER A 419 57.43 -23.40 -49.28
CA SER A 419 57.65 -24.37 -48.18
C SER A 419 56.62 -24.20 -47.06
N LEU A 420 56.42 -25.25 -46.26
CA LEU A 420 55.60 -25.21 -45.04
C LEU A 420 56.19 -24.23 -44.01
N GLN A 421 55.34 -23.60 -43.20
CA GLN A 421 55.73 -22.54 -42.24
C GLN A 421 56.95 -22.91 -41.37
N ARG A 422 57.00 -24.14 -40.85
CA ARG A 422 58.10 -24.62 -39.99
C ARG A 422 59.47 -24.63 -40.70
N PHE A 423 59.51 -24.72 -42.04
CA PHE A 423 60.74 -24.76 -42.83
C PHE A 423 61.02 -23.46 -43.59
N ARG A 424 60.29 -22.38 -43.32
CA ARG A 424 60.39 -21.10 -44.05
C ARG A 424 61.81 -20.53 -44.03
N ILE A 425 62.45 -20.52 -42.86
CA ILE A 425 63.81 -20.00 -42.68
C ILE A 425 64.81 -20.86 -43.48
N ALA A 426 64.75 -22.19 -43.32
CA ALA A 426 65.62 -23.11 -44.05
C ALA A 426 65.44 -23.00 -45.57
N ASN A 427 64.20 -22.87 -46.06
CA ASN A 427 63.91 -22.73 -47.49
C ASN A 427 64.51 -21.45 -48.09
N GLN A 428 64.51 -20.36 -47.31
CA GLN A 428 65.13 -19.10 -47.73
C GLN A 428 66.66 -19.22 -47.78
N LEU A 429 67.28 -19.82 -46.76
CA LEU A 429 68.73 -20.04 -46.77
C LEU A 429 69.19 -20.93 -47.94
N VAL A 430 68.45 -22.01 -48.24
CA VAL A 430 68.77 -22.88 -49.38
C VAL A 430 68.58 -22.15 -50.72
N LYS A 431 67.59 -21.25 -50.84
CA LYS A 431 67.41 -20.39 -52.02
C LYS A 431 68.64 -19.54 -52.30
N ASP A 432 69.14 -18.88 -51.26
CA ASP A 432 70.27 -17.96 -51.37
C ASP A 432 71.56 -18.73 -51.71
N LEU A 433 71.76 -19.89 -51.07
CA LEU A 433 72.87 -20.80 -51.40
C LEU A 433 72.80 -21.33 -52.83
N TYR A 434 71.62 -21.74 -53.31
CA TYR A 434 71.45 -22.23 -54.68
C TYR A 434 71.71 -21.13 -55.71
N HIS A 435 71.27 -19.89 -55.44
CA HIS A 435 71.56 -18.74 -56.29
C HIS A 435 73.07 -18.46 -56.41
N LEU A 436 73.80 -18.50 -55.30
CA LEU A 436 75.26 -18.36 -55.31
C LEU A 436 75.94 -19.50 -56.07
N HIS A 437 75.48 -20.75 -55.87
CA HIS A 437 76.01 -21.91 -56.57
C HIS A 437 75.83 -21.82 -58.09
N ARG A 438 74.62 -21.48 -58.58
CA ARG A 438 74.38 -21.34 -60.03
C ARG A 438 75.18 -20.20 -60.66
N CYS A 439 75.32 -19.07 -59.95
CA CYS A 439 76.16 -17.96 -60.41
C CYS A 439 77.63 -18.37 -60.50
N ARG A 440 78.12 -19.19 -59.56
CA ARG A 440 79.46 -19.78 -59.63
C ARG A 440 79.59 -20.75 -60.81
N LYS A 441 78.64 -21.65 -61.01
CA LYS A 441 78.64 -22.61 -62.14
C LYS A 441 78.63 -21.90 -63.49
N TYR A 442 77.82 -20.85 -63.64
CA TYR A 442 77.79 -20.01 -64.83
C TYR A 442 79.16 -19.37 -65.11
N ARG A 443 79.84 -18.82 -64.09
CA ARG A 443 81.19 -18.24 -64.25
C ARG A 443 82.25 -19.26 -64.66
N LEU A 444 82.19 -20.48 -64.11
CA LEU A 444 83.14 -21.55 -64.42
C LEU A 444 82.96 -22.09 -65.85
N ASN A 445 81.75 -22.04 -66.41
CA ASN A 445 81.47 -22.49 -67.78
C ASN A 445 81.79 -21.44 -68.86
N LEU A 446 82.41 -20.30 -68.50
CA LEU A 446 82.84 -19.29 -69.46
C LEU A 446 84.20 -19.66 -70.05
N THR A 447 84.28 -19.75 -71.38
CA THR A 447 85.56 -19.93 -72.09
C THR A 447 86.42 -18.66 -72.00
N PRO A 448 87.76 -18.76 -72.04
CA PRO A 448 88.66 -17.60 -71.99
C PRO A 448 88.34 -16.53 -73.03
N GLU A 449 87.91 -16.94 -74.22
CA GLU A 449 87.49 -16.05 -75.31
C GLU A 449 86.21 -15.26 -74.96
N LYS A 450 85.20 -15.92 -74.38
CA LYS A 450 83.97 -15.25 -73.91
C LYS A 450 84.25 -14.30 -72.75
N VAL A 451 85.19 -14.65 -71.86
CA VAL A 451 85.63 -13.76 -70.78
C VAL A 451 86.29 -12.50 -71.35
N LYS A 452 87.18 -12.65 -72.34
CA LYS A 452 87.82 -11.50 -73.00
C LYS A 452 86.79 -10.61 -73.71
N ALA A 453 85.88 -11.21 -74.48
CA ALA A 453 84.80 -10.48 -75.16
C ALA A 453 83.86 -9.77 -74.16
N MET A 454 83.54 -10.38 -73.02
CA MET A 454 82.73 -9.74 -71.99
C MET A 454 83.47 -8.62 -71.26
N LYS A 455 84.79 -8.73 -71.04
CA LYS A 455 85.62 -7.64 -70.50
C LYS A 455 85.68 -6.46 -71.47
N GLU A 456 85.84 -6.71 -72.76
CA GLU A 456 85.80 -5.67 -73.80
C GLU A 456 84.44 -4.98 -73.85
N LYS A 457 83.34 -5.76 -73.81
CA LYS A 457 81.97 -5.20 -73.74
C LYS A 457 81.71 -4.43 -72.45
N ALA A 458 82.22 -4.89 -71.31
CA ALA A 458 82.12 -4.17 -70.04
C ALA A 458 82.84 -2.81 -70.14
N LYS A 459 84.07 -2.78 -70.68
CA LYS A 459 84.82 -1.53 -70.86
C LYS A 459 84.14 -0.59 -71.85
N ALA A 460 83.58 -1.12 -72.95
CA ALA A 460 82.77 -0.34 -73.89
C ALA A 460 81.50 0.21 -73.22
N SER A 461 80.86 -0.57 -72.33
CA SER A 461 79.71 -0.13 -71.54
C SER A 461 80.09 1.02 -70.62
N ASP A 462 81.19 0.92 -69.88
CA ASP A 462 81.64 1.99 -68.98
C ASP A 462 81.94 3.30 -69.74
N MET A 463 82.47 3.19 -70.96
CA MET A 463 82.81 4.36 -71.77
C MET A 463 81.61 4.99 -72.50
N PHE A 464 80.70 4.19 -73.05
CA PHE A 464 79.67 4.68 -73.98
C PHE A 464 78.22 4.50 -73.52
N LYS A 465 77.94 3.60 -72.56
CA LYS A 465 76.56 3.36 -72.09
C LYS A 465 75.99 4.62 -71.45
N GLY A 466 74.88 5.11 -72.00
CA GLY A 466 74.26 6.37 -71.59
C GLY A 466 74.96 7.65 -72.05
N LYS A 467 76.09 7.55 -72.79
CA LYS A 467 76.87 8.70 -73.27
C LYS A 467 76.90 8.87 -74.80
N LYS A 468 76.68 7.80 -75.58
CA LYS A 468 76.56 7.84 -77.06
C LYS A 468 75.29 7.13 -77.51
N SER A 469 74.45 7.81 -78.28
CA SER A 469 73.10 7.32 -78.64
C SER A 469 73.14 6.03 -79.48
N LEU A 470 74.16 5.85 -80.31
CA LEU A 470 74.34 4.64 -81.13
C LEU A 470 74.82 3.41 -80.33
N TYR A 471 75.18 3.56 -79.05
CA TYR A 471 75.77 2.47 -78.27
C TYR A 471 74.89 1.20 -78.19
N PRO A 472 73.57 1.26 -77.89
CA PRO A 472 72.73 0.07 -77.77
C PRO A 472 72.73 -0.82 -79.02
N GLU A 473 72.71 -0.21 -80.21
CA GLU A 473 72.76 -0.92 -81.50
C GLU A 473 74.12 -1.60 -81.75
N SER A 474 75.20 -1.06 -81.18
CA SER A 474 76.53 -1.67 -81.26
C SER A 474 76.75 -2.86 -80.33
N VAL A 475 76.00 -2.98 -79.21
CA VAL A 475 76.16 -4.05 -78.20
C VAL A 475 76.07 -5.47 -78.77
N PRO A 476 75.15 -5.80 -79.70
CA PRO A 476 75.11 -7.13 -80.31
C PRO A 476 76.24 -7.40 -81.31
N VAL A 477 76.90 -6.37 -81.86
CA VAL A 477 77.90 -6.52 -82.92
C VAL A 477 79.28 -6.89 -82.33
N PRO A 478 79.91 -8.01 -82.74
CA PRO A 478 81.24 -8.39 -82.25
C PRO A 478 82.35 -7.55 -82.90
N PHE A 479 83.31 -7.08 -82.08
CA PHE A 479 84.51 -6.39 -82.55
C PHE A 479 85.43 -7.35 -83.31
N LYS A 480 85.85 -7.00 -84.53
CA LYS A 480 86.65 -7.88 -85.42
C LYS A 480 88.11 -7.43 -85.62
N GLY A 481 88.49 -6.24 -85.12
CA GLY A 481 89.84 -5.71 -85.28
C GLY A 481 90.15 -5.22 -86.70
N GLU A 482 90.58 -6.11 -87.60
CA GLU A 482 91.04 -5.75 -88.94
C GLU A 482 89.93 -5.89 -90.01
N TYR A 483 89.39 -4.78 -90.49
CA TYR A 483 88.25 -4.79 -91.44
C TYR A 483 88.68 -4.73 -92.91
N VAL A 484 89.88 -4.20 -93.22
CA VAL A 484 90.38 -4.03 -94.61
C VAL A 484 91.38 -5.12 -95.05
N LYS A 485 91.75 -6.04 -94.15
CA LYS A 485 92.70 -7.15 -94.43
C LYS A 485 94.03 -6.69 -95.06
N LEU A 486 94.61 -5.57 -94.61
CA LEU A 486 95.92 -5.08 -95.06
C LEU A 486 97.07 -6.04 -94.74
N SER A 487 96.94 -6.86 -93.69
CA SER A 487 97.90 -7.90 -93.32
C SER A 487 98.19 -8.89 -94.46
N ASN A 488 97.31 -9.00 -95.45
CA ASN A 488 97.50 -9.86 -96.62
C ASN A 488 98.13 -9.14 -97.84
N ASN A 489 98.28 -7.82 -97.80
CA ASN A 489 98.77 -7.03 -98.93
C ASN A 489 100.31 -7.09 -99.04
N LYS A 490 100.83 -7.63 -100.14
CA LYS A 490 102.29 -7.77 -100.39
C LYS A 490 103.04 -6.44 -100.38
N LYS A 491 102.44 -5.32 -100.83
CA LYS A 491 103.07 -3.99 -100.81
C LYS A 491 103.21 -3.46 -99.38
N TRP A 492 102.20 -3.66 -98.55
CA TRP A 492 102.21 -3.24 -97.13
C TRP A 492 103.35 -3.91 -96.35
N LYS A 493 103.52 -5.22 -96.51
CA LYS A 493 104.57 -6.00 -95.83
C LYS A 493 105.98 -5.48 -96.15
N LYS A 494 106.23 -5.04 -97.39
CA LYS A 494 107.51 -4.44 -97.80
C LYS A 494 107.73 -3.05 -97.19
N THR A 495 106.74 -2.17 -97.23
CA THR A 495 106.90 -0.77 -96.81
C THR A 495 107.01 -0.58 -95.29
N THR A 496 106.46 -1.52 -94.51
CA THR A 496 106.32 -1.37 -93.05
C THR A 496 107.05 -2.42 -92.22
N ASN A 497 107.91 -3.21 -92.86
CA ASN A 497 108.66 -4.29 -92.23
C ASN A 497 107.77 -5.24 -91.39
N ASN A 498 106.58 -5.55 -91.92
CA ASN A 498 105.62 -6.48 -91.34
C ASN A 498 105.06 -6.12 -89.95
N ALA A 499 104.87 -4.82 -89.65
CA ALA A 499 104.24 -4.38 -88.40
C ALA A 499 102.80 -4.92 -88.22
N PRO A 500 102.42 -5.44 -87.03
CA PRO A 500 101.10 -6.02 -86.80
C PRO A 500 100.00 -4.96 -86.79
N VAL A 501 98.91 -5.23 -87.53
CA VAL A 501 97.73 -4.37 -87.62
C VAL A 501 96.73 -4.77 -86.53
N ILE A 502 96.44 -3.85 -85.60
CA ILE A 502 95.45 -4.07 -84.53
C ILE A 502 94.05 -3.74 -85.02
N TRP A 503 93.93 -2.63 -85.76
CA TRP A 503 92.69 -2.22 -86.38
C TRP A 503 92.98 -1.50 -87.69
N ALA A 504 92.16 -1.75 -88.70
CA ALA A 504 92.23 -1.04 -89.96
C ALA A 504 90.87 -0.93 -90.61
N ASP A 505 90.49 0.28 -91.01
CA ASP A 505 89.25 0.55 -91.73
C ASP A 505 89.40 1.68 -92.77
N TRP A 506 88.46 1.72 -93.71
CA TRP A 506 88.30 2.80 -94.67
C TRP A 506 87.76 4.04 -93.97
N VAL A 507 88.43 5.18 -94.16
CA VAL A 507 88.01 6.46 -93.58
C VAL A 507 88.01 7.59 -94.60
N CYS A 508 87.10 8.54 -94.43
CA CYS A 508 87.05 9.77 -95.20
C CYS A 508 87.79 10.88 -94.43
N LYS A 509 89.02 11.21 -94.83
CA LYS A 509 89.79 12.28 -94.19
C LYS A 509 89.35 13.65 -94.72
N ILE A 510 88.81 14.49 -93.86
CA ILE A 510 88.40 15.87 -94.20
C ILE A 510 89.64 16.79 -94.15
N ASN A 511 89.90 17.56 -95.22
CA ASN A 511 90.95 18.58 -95.23
C ASN A 511 90.46 19.88 -94.56
N ARG A 512 91.16 20.32 -93.51
CA ARG A 512 90.80 21.52 -92.74
C ARG A 512 90.74 22.83 -93.54
N LYS A 513 91.57 22.98 -94.58
CA LYS A 513 91.67 24.24 -95.35
C LYS A 513 90.51 24.47 -96.33
N ASN A 514 89.92 23.42 -96.88
CA ASN A 514 88.93 23.54 -97.96
C ASN A 514 87.73 22.60 -97.81
N GLY A 515 87.61 21.87 -96.70
CA GLY A 515 86.51 20.95 -96.43
C GLY A 515 86.45 19.70 -97.32
N LYS A 516 87.27 19.59 -98.36
CA LYS A 516 87.23 18.45 -99.29
C LYS A 516 87.66 17.16 -98.58
N THR A 517 86.85 16.12 -98.73
CA THR A 517 87.09 14.78 -98.21
C THR A 517 88.00 13.99 -99.14
N VAL A 518 88.88 13.18 -98.55
CA VAL A 518 89.73 12.27 -99.30
C VAL A 518 89.74 10.91 -98.64
N ASN A 519 89.43 9.87 -99.41
CA ASN A 519 89.45 8.49 -98.92
C ASN A 519 90.87 8.05 -98.58
N ARG A 520 91.00 7.51 -97.38
CA ARG A 520 92.23 7.04 -96.76
C ARG A 520 91.93 5.76 -96.02
N VAL A 521 92.96 4.96 -95.80
CA VAL A 521 92.87 3.83 -94.89
C VAL A 521 93.52 4.26 -93.59
N LEU A 522 92.77 4.15 -92.50
CA LEU A 522 93.28 4.40 -91.16
C LEU A 522 93.71 3.07 -90.56
N VAL A 523 94.98 2.99 -90.18
CA VAL A 523 95.57 1.80 -89.61
C VAL A 523 96.12 2.13 -88.23
N VAL A 524 95.78 1.30 -87.26
CA VAL A 524 96.23 1.40 -85.88
C VAL A 524 97.18 0.22 -85.64
N THR A 525 98.44 0.51 -85.40
CA THR A 525 99.46 -0.46 -84.98
C THR A 525 99.61 -0.42 -83.47
N ALA A 526 100.56 -1.18 -82.91
CA ALA A 526 100.83 -1.19 -81.47
C ALA A 526 101.38 0.16 -80.93
N ASP A 527 102.03 0.96 -81.78
CA ASP A 527 102.78 2.16 -81.39
C ASP A 527 102.26 3.46 -82.06
N SER A 528 101.60 3.36 -83.21
CA SER A 528 101.28 4.52 -84.03
C SER A 528 100.00 4.36 -84.84
N LEU A 529 99.43 5.50 -85.22
CA LEU A 529 98.31 5.64 -86.12
C LEU A 529 98.83 6.08 -87.50
N LEU A 530 98.53 5.28 -88.50
CA LEU A 530 99.02 5.43 -89.86
C LEU A 530 97.86 5.79 -90.79
N LEU A 531 98.05 6.81 -91.61
CA LEU A 531 97.07 7.26 -92.57
C LEU A 531 97.62 7.04 -93.98
N ILE A 532 97.05 6.06 -94.67
CA ILE A 532 97.62 5.51 -95.90
C ILE A 532 96.79 5.94 -97.11
N ASN A 533 97.47 6.24 -98.21
CA ASN A 533 96.82 6.44 -99.49
C ASN A 533 96.46 5.08 -100.13
N PRO A 534 95.17 4.81 -100.41
CA PRO A 534 94.73 3.49 -100.86
C PRO A 534 95.29 3.06 -102.22
N LYS A 535 95.59 3.99 -103.15
CA LYS A 535 96.03 3.63 -104.51
C LYS A 535 97.47 3.11 -104.57
N ASN A 536 98.36 3.69 -103.76
CA ASN A 536 99.80 3.40 -103.84
C ASN A 536 100.40 2.87 -102.52
N VAL A 537 99.58 2.69 -101.47
CA VAL A 537 100.00 2.20 -100.13
C VAL A 537 101.10 3.07 -99.51
N GLN A 538 101.18 4.34 -99.93
CA GLN A 538 102.13 5.28 -99.38
C GLN A 538 101.59 5.85 -98.07
N ILE A 539 102.40 5.82 -97.01
CA ILE A 539 102.09 6.43 -95.72
C ILE A 539 102.11 7.94 -95.91
N LYS A 540 100.99 8.61 -95.65
CA LYS A 540 100.88 10.07 -95.71
C LYS A 540 101.10 10.73 -94.36
N TYR A 541 100.68 10.04 -93.30
CA TYR A 541 100.89 10.49 -91.94
C TYR A 541 101.21 9.28 -91.08
N LYS A 542 102.29 9.38 -90.30
CA LYS A 542 102.59 8.48 -89.19
C LYS A 542 102.52 9.28 -87.91
N ILE A 543 101.54 8.98 -87.07
CA ILE A 543 101.25 9.70 -85.84
C ILE A 543 101.48 8.72 -84.68
N PRO A 544 102.61 8.79 -83.96
CA PRO A 544 102.83 8.02 -82.74
C PRO A 544 101.72 8.32 -81.72
N PHE A 545 101.26 7.34 -80.94
CA PHE A 545 100.17 7.58 -79.99
C PHE A 545 100.51 8.64 -78.93
N ALA A 546 101.79 8.78 -78.57
CA ALA A 546 102.27 9.83 -77.66
C ALA A 546 101.97 11.26 -78.15
N GLU A 547 101.81 11.46 -79.46
CA GLU A 547 101.48 12.76 -80.07
C GLU A 547 99.98 13.06 -80.07
N ILE A 548 99.12 12.07 -79.81
CA ILE A 548 97.66 12.24 -79.75
C ILE A 548 97.29 12.61 -78.32
N HIS A 549 96.97 13.88 -78.10
CA HIS A 549 96.60 14.35 -76.76
C HIS A 549 95.15 14.01 -76.40
N ARG A 550 94.26 14.01 -77.39
CA ARG A 550 92.82 13.78 -77.16
C ARG A 550 92.17 13.16 -78.39
N ILE A 551 91.17 12.33 -78.16
CA ILE A 551 90.23 11.86 -79.19
C ILE A 551 88.84 12.36 -78.79
N SER A 552 88.18 13.06 -79.70
CA SER A 552 86.79 13.48 -79.52
C SER A 552 85.91 12.68 -80.46
N VAL A 553 84.83 12.12 -79.91
CA VAL A 553 83.76 11.46 -80.65
C VAL A 553 82.49 12.22 -80.35
N SER A 554 81.62 12.39 -81.35
CA SER A 554 80.33 13.05 -81.11
C SER A 554 79.37 12.12 -80.35
N PRO A 555 78.49 12.66 -79.49
CA PRO A 555 77.54 11.88 -78.70
C PRO A 555 76.37 11.34 -79.55
N TYR A 556 76.17 11.87 -80.76
CA TYR A 556 75.08 11.50 -81.64
C TYR A 556 75.38 10.24 -82.47
N CYS A 557 74.45 9.88 -83.36
CA CYS A 557 74.56 8.72 -84.25
C CYS A 557 75.54 8.91 -85.42
N ASP A 558 76.29 10.01 -85.44
CA ASP A 558 77.34 10.21 -86.42
C ASP A 558 78.56 9.30 -86.15
N GLN A 559 79.32 9.05 -87.21
CA GLN A 559 80.53 8.23 -87.18
C GLN A 559 81.79 9.11 -87.23
N LEU A 560 81.69 10.36 -86.76
CA LEU A 560 82.77 11.32 -86.78
C LEU A 560 83.71 11.14 -85.58
N VAL A 561 85.00 10.99 -85.89
CA VAL A 561 86.08 10.90 -84.89
C VAL A 561 87.13 11.95 -85.20
N MET A 562 87.45 12.77 -84.20
CA MET A 562 88.48 13.81 -84.29
C MET A 562 89.67 13.45 -83.41
N PHE A 563 90.83 13.25 -84.03
CA PHE A 563 92.10 13.03 -83.34
C PHE A 563 92.83 14.36 -83.20
N HIS A 564 93.10 14.79 -81.97
CA HIS A 564 93.81 16.02 -81.64
C HIS A 564 95.30 15.70 -81.45
N VAL A 565 96.14 16.19 -82.38
CA VAL A 565 97.57 15.86 -82.46
C VAL A 565 98.43 17.09 -82.20
N LYS A 566 99.51 16.97 -81.42
CA LYS A 566 100.39 18.09 -81.01
C LYS A 566 101.33 18.59 -82.12
N LYS A 567 102.00 17.70 -82.85
CA LYS A 567 102.76 18.03 -84.08
C LYS A 567 102.49 17.03 -85.21
N VAL A 568 102.36 17.52 -86.44
CA VAL A 568 102.13 16.67 -87.63
C VAL A 568 103.43 16.57 -88.42
N TYR A 569 104.10 15.41 -88.36
CA TYR A 569 105.22 15.08 -89.24
C TYR A 569 104.65 14.65 -90.60
N ARG A 570 104.88 15.46 -91.64
CA ARG A 570 104.68 15.01 -93.03
C ARG A 570 105.94 14.25 -93.43
N SER A 571 105.78 12.95 -93.65
CA SER A 571 106.81 12.05 -94.19
C SER A 571 107.02 12.27 -95.68
#